data_AF-A0A564YEE0-F1
#
_entry.id   AF-A0A564YEE0-F1
#
_cell.length_a   1.000
_cell.length_b   1.000
_cell.length_c   1.000
_cell.angle_alpha   90.00
_cell.angle_beta   90.00
_cell.angle_gamma   90.00
#
_symmetry.space_group_name_H-M   'P 1'
#
loop_
_entity.id
_entity.type
_entity.pdbx_description
1 polymer ?
#
loop_
_entity_poly.entity_id
_entity_poly.type
_entity_poly.pdbx_seq_one_letter_code
_entity_poly.pdbx_strand_id
1 'polypeptide(L)'
;MTFFFLLLNFVSLPYANGMRICRIDGTTDSNIVSVATGFLASLCMASRLAGPKETLLLIIFATLNFATWPTVRHQIQVRRGPMIRLCFTIGMGLAATLSLLPFFFGNEIEYVYKRLLAASMILSTILINFGFPYLFYRMQSIKSNIKGPWDEAIIQ
;
A
#
# COMPACT_ATOMS: atom_id res chain seq x y z
N MET A 1 -7.87 11.74 -10.26
CA MET A 1 -7.31 10.52 -10.88
C MET A 1 -6.08 10.00 -10.13
N THR A 2 -5.06 10.83 -9.88
CA THR A 2 -3.88 10.50 -9.04
C THR A 2 -4.24 9.85 -7.69
N PHE A 3 -5.21 10.42 -6.96
CA PHE A 3 -5.68 9.90 -5.68
C PHE A 3 -6.22 8.46 -5.77
N PHE A 4 -7.02 8.16 -6.80
CA PHE A 4 -7.56 6.81 -7.02
C PHE A 4 -6.46 5.79 -7.30
N PHE A 5 -5.44 6.17 -8.08
CA PHE A 5 -4.32 5.28 -8.38
C PHE A 5 -3.39 5.08 -7.18
N LEU A 6 -3.21 6.07 -6.31
CA LEU A 6 -2.53 5.92 -5.03
C LEU A 6 -3.30 4.99 -4.07
N LEU A 7 -4.63 5.10 -4.03
CA LEU A 7 -5.48 4.23 -3.23
C LEU A 7 -5.42 2.78 -3.74
N LEU A 8 -5.46 2.58 -5.07
CA LEU A 8 -5.26 1.27 -5.71
C LEU A 8 -3.88 0.69 -5.45
N ASN A 9 -2.81 1.49 -5.52
CA ASN A 9 -1.46 1.09 -5.14
C ASN A 9 -1.43 0.56 -3.71
N PHE A 10 -2.10 1.26 -2.80
CA PHE A 10 -2.14 0.92 -1.38
C PHE A 10 -2.97 -0.34 -1.08
N VAL A 11 -4.11 -0.52 -1.76
CA VAL A 11 -4.97 -1.72 -1.65
C VAL A 11 -4.30 -2.95 -2.26
N SER A 12 -3.48 -2.76 -3.30
CA SER A 12 -2.78 -3.85 -3.99
C SER A 12 -1.50 -4.30 -3.28
N LEU A 13 -1.09 -3.63 -2.19
CA LEU A 13 0.04 -4.07 -1.39
C LEU A 13 -0.30 -5.44 -0.76
N PRO A 14 0.56 -6.46 -0.90
CA PRO A 14 0.29 -7.76 -0.29
C PRO A 14 0.25 -7.62 1.24
N TYR A 15 -0.94 -7.77 1.81
CA TYR A 15 -1.16 -7.67 3.27
C TYR A 15 -0.83 -8.99 4.01
N ALA A 16 -0.25 -10.00 3.37
CA ALA A 16 -0.18 -11.35 3.95
C ALA A 16 1.13 -12.13 3.78
N ASN A 17 2.24 -11.52 3.36
CA ASN A 17 3.50 -12.27 3.18
C ASN A 17 4.34 -12.47 4.45
N GLY A 18 3.87 -12.04 5.62
CA GLY A 18 4.54 -12.29 6.90
C GLY A 18 4.43 -13.73 7.44
N MET A 19 3.66 -14.62 6.79
CA MET A 19 3.41 -15.98 7.31
C MET A 19 3.67 -17.12 6.29
N ARG A 20 4.35 -16.87 5.17
CA ARG A 20 4.83 -17.98 4.33
C ARG A 20 6.28 -17.76 3.94
N ILE A 21 7.15 -18.52 4.61
CA ILE A 21 8.41 -19.00 4.05
C ILE A 21 8.15 -19.39 2.58
N CYS A 22 8.93 -18.76 1.68
CA CYS A 22 9.12 -19.10 0.28
C CYS A 22 8.01 -19.95 -0.36
N ARG A 23 6.93 -19.33 -0.85
CA ARG A 23 6.06 -20.00 -1.80
C ARG A 23 6.74 -19.94 -3.17
N ILE A 24 7.18 -21.10 -3.68
CA ILE A 24 7.79 -21.33 -5.00
C ILE A 24 6.74 -21.25 -6.13
N ASP A 25 5.46 -21.01 -5.80
CA ASP A 25 4.42 -20.74 -6.80
C ASP A 25 4.49 -19.26 -7.21
N GLY A 26 4.99 -19.02 -8.42
CA GLY A 26 5.21 -17.70 -9.05
C GLY A 26 3.97 -16.84 -9.28
N THR A 27 3.19 -16.57 -8.24
CA THR A 27 2.12 -15.57 -8.24
C THR A 27 2.70 -14.24 -7.76
N THR A 28 3.54 -13.65 -8.61
CA THR A 28 4.14 -12.31 -8.50
C THR A 28 3.13 -11.16 -8.71
N ASP A 29 1.83 -11.46 -8.75
CA ASP A 29 0.85 -10.59 -9.40
C ASP A 29 0.46 -9.37 -8.57
N SER A 30 0.37 -9.48 -7.23
CA SER A 30 -0.04 -8.35 -6.37
C SER A 30 0.98 -7.21 -6.36
N ASN A 31 2.27 -7.55 -6.39
CA ASN A 31 3.34 -6.55 -6.43
C ASN A 31 3.38 -5.81 -7.77
N ILE A 32 3.14 -6.52 -8.88
CA ILE A 32 3.11 -5.93 -10.22
C ILE A 32 1.96 -4.94 -10.34
N VAL A 33 0.76 -5.30 -9.87
CA VAL A 33 -0.41 -4.41 -9.90
C VAL A 33 -0.21 -3.19 -9.02
N SER A 34 0.34 -3.35 -7.80
CA SER A 34 0.67 -2.22 -6.93
C SER A 34 1.69 -1.29 -7.59
N VAL A 35 2.78 -1.81 -8.13
CA VAL A 35 3.80 -1.00 -8.80
C VAL A 35 3.24 -0.28 -10.04
N ALA A 36 2.49 -0.97 -10.90
CA ALA A 36 1.89 -0.39 -12.10
C ALA A 36 0.88 0.72 -11.77
N THR A 37 0.05 0.53 -10.74
CA THR A 37 -0.89 1.57 -10.29
C THR A 37 -0.16 2.77 -9.67
N GLY A 38 0.96 2.57 -8.97
CA GLY A 38 1.84 3.64 -8.49
C GLY A 38 2.45 4.46 -9.64
N PHE A 39 2.92 3.80 -10.70
CA PHE A 39 3.42 4.47 -11.90
C PHE A 39 2.36 5.32 -12.59
N LEU A 40 1.16 4.76 -12.76
CA LEU A 40 0.07 5.47 -13.41
C LEU A 40 -0.38 6.67 -12.57
N ALA A 41 -0.37 6.55 -11.24
CA ALA A 41 -0.58 7.69 -10.34
C ALA A 41 0.47 8.79 -10.54
N SER A 42 1.75 8.43 -10.61
CA SER A 42 2.84 9.37 -10.83
C SER A 42 2.73 10.05 -12.19
N LEU A 43 2.34 9.31 -13.24
CA LEU A 43 2.15 9.85 -14.57
C LEU A 43 1.02 10.89 -14.62
N CYS A 44 -0.11 10.61 -13.95
CA CYS A 44 -1.21 11.57 -13.81
C CYS A 44 -0.83 12.82 -13.00
N MET A 45 0.17 12.73 -12.11
CA MET A 45 0.70 13.89 -11.39
C MET A 45 1.66 14.68 -12.28
N ALA A 46 2.52 13.97 -13.02
CA ALA A 46 3.48 14.54 -13.96
C ALA A 46 2.78 15.31 -15.10
N SER A 47 1.61 14.85 -15.55
CA SER A 47 0.85 15.53 -16.60
C SER A 47 0.36 16.94 -16.21
N ARG A 48 0.45 17.32 -14.94
CA ARG A 48 0.06 18.65 -14.44
C ARG A 48 1.27 19.60 -14.27
N LEU A 49 2.50 19.13 -14.50
CA LEU A 49 3.70 19.95 -14.45
C LEU A 49 3.95 20.64 -15.80
N ALA A 50 4.46 21.87 -15.74
CA ALA A 50 4.67 22.70 -16.93
C ALA A 50 5.98 22.36 -17.66
N GLY A 51 7.00 21.82 -16.96
CA GLY A 51 8.32 21.57 -17.53
C GLY A 51 8.63 20.09 -17.84
N PRO A 52 9.25 19.77 -19.00
CA PRO A 52 9.66 18.39 -19.31
C PRO A 52 10.74 17.85 -18.36
N LYS A 53 11.61 18.73 -17.84
CA LYS A 53 12.67 18.37 -16.87
C LYS A 53 12.09 17.92 -15.52
N GLU A 54 11.07 18.63 -15.05
CA GLU A 54 10.39 18.37 -13.78
C GLU A 54 9.61 17.05 -13.86
N THR A 55 8.93 16.82 -14.98
CA THR A 55 8.23 15.58 -15.29
C THR A 55 9.18 14.37 -15.32
N LEU A 56 10.33 14.48 -16.00
CA LEU A 56 11.32 13.42 -16.03
C LEU A 56 11.87 13.12 -14.63
N LEU A 57 12.19 14.14 -13.84
CA LEU A 57 12.68 13.98 -12.47
C LEU A 57 11.64 13.30 -11.57
N LEU A 58 10.37 13.69 -11.68
CA LEU A 58 9.27 13.10 -10.92
C LEU A 58 9.09 11.61 -11.27
N ILE A 59 9.12 11.26 -12.55
CA ILE A 59 8.96 9.87 -13.00
C ILE A 59 10.14 9.01 -12.54
N ILE A 60 11.39 9.49 -12.67
CA ILE A 60 12.57 8.74 -12.19
C ILE A 60 12.49 8.55 -10.68
N PHE A 61 12.14 9.59 -9.93
CA PHE A 61 11.99 9.52 -8.48
C PHE A 61 10.88 8.53 -8.08
N ALA A 62 9.72 8.58 -8.74
CA ALA A 62 8.63 7.64 -8.51
C ALA A 62 9.02 6.20 -8.83
N THR A 63 9.74 5.98 -9.94
CA THR A 63 10.30 4.66 -10.31
C THR A 63 11.17 4.10 -9.20
N LEU A 64 12.14 4.89 -8.74
CA LEU A 64 13.06 4.46 -7.71
C LEU A 64 12.33 4.14 -6.41
N ASN A 65 11.41 5.00 -5.98
CA ASN A 65 10.65 4.78 -4.76
C ASN A 65 9.77 3.53 -4.87
N PHE A 66 8.90 3.43 -5.88
CA PHE A 66 7.97 2.30 -5.99
C PHE A 66 8.65 0.96 -6.26
N ALA A 67 9.77 0.94 -7.01
CA ALA A 67 10.51 -0.28 -7.27
C ALA A 67 11.32 -0.77 -6.05
N THR A 68 11.92 0.15 -5.28
CA THR A 68 12.74 -0.22 -4.11
C THR A 68 11.92 -0.44 -2.84
N TRP A 69 10.75 0.17 -2.75
CA TRP A 69 9.84 0.09 -1.59
C TRP A 69 9.52 -1.33 -1.09
N PRO A 70 9.10 -2.30 -1.93
CA PRO A 70 8.78 -3.65 -1.46
C PRO A 70 9.99 -4.34 -0.82
N THR A 71 11.19 -4.16 -1.41
CA THR A 71 12.44 -4.73 -0.89
C THR A 71 12.81 -4.11 0.46
N VAL A 72 12.74 -2.77 0.59
CA VAL A 72 13.02 -2.08 1.85
C VAL A 72 12.06 -2.51 2.95
N ARG A 73 10.75 -2.54 2.66
CA ARG A 73 9.72 -2.98 3.61
C ARG A 73 9.98 -4.43 4.05
N HIS A 74 10.26 -5.34 3.12
CA HIS A 74 10.51 -6.74 3.42
C HIS A 74 11.73 -6.92 4.35
N GLN A 75 12.85 -6.23 4.06
CA GLN A 75 14.05 -6.32 4.90
C GLN A 75 13.79 -5.83 6.33
N ILE A 76 13.03 -4.75 6.50
CA ILE A 76 12.68 -4.21 7.82
C ILE A 76 11.75 -5.18 8.56
N GLN A 77 10.74 -5.73 7.89
CA GLN A 77 9.75 -6.61 8.50
C GLN A 77 10.30 -7.97 8.91
N VAL A 78 11.21 -8.54 8.11
CA VAL A 78 11.78 -9.87 8.36
C VAL A 78 12.91 -9.82 9.40
N ARG A 79 13.76 -8.79 9.38
CA ARG A 79 14.99 -8.78 10.19
C ARG A 79 14.85 -8.18 11.59
N ARG A 80 13.81 -7.38 11.87
CA ARG A 80 13.80 -6.49 13.05
C ARG A 80 12.69 -6.75 14.09
N GLY A 81 11.98 -7.87 14.02
CA GLY A 81 11.01 -8.28 15.04
C GLY A 81 9.71 -7.45 15.07
N PRO A 82 8.72 -7.84 15.92
CA PRO A 82 7.36 -7.31 15.85
C PRO A 82 7.22 -5.84 16.27
N MET A 83 8.01 -5.38 17.24
CA MET A 83 7.95 -3.99 17.73
C MET A 83 8.45 -2.98 16.71
N ILE A 84 9.56 -3.28 16.02
CA ILE A 84 10.11 -2.38 15.00
C ILE A 84 9.20 -2.34 13.78
N ARG A 85 8.55 -3.45 13.44
CA ARG A 85 7.51 -3.48 12.40
C ARG A 85 6.35 -2.55 12.74
N LEU A 86 5.82 -2.60 13.95
CA LEU A 86 4.74 -1.71 14.39
C LEU A 86 5.20 -0.24 14.37
N CYS A 87 6.37 0.06 14.92
CA CYS A 87 6.92 1.41 14.92
C CYS A 87 7.11 1.95 13.49
N PHE A 88 7.61 1.14 12.57
CA PHE A 88 7.77 1.52 11.16
C PHE A 88 6.42 1.80 10.49
N THR A 89 5.40 0.96 10.73
CA THR A 89 4.05 1.17 10.18
C THR A 89 3.40 2.44 10.76
N ILE A 90 3.50 2.68 12.07
CA ILE A 90 2.98 3.89 12.71
C ILE A 90 3.72 5.13 12.20
N GLY A 91 5.05 5.07 12.12
CA GLY A 91 5.89 6.17 11.63
C GLY A 91 5.56 6.56 10.18
N MET A 92 5.37 5.57 9.31
CA MET A 92 4.94 5.82 7.93
C MET A 92 3.51 6.40 7.85
N GLY A 93 2.60 5.92 8.69
CA GLY A 93 1.26 6.48 8.80
C GLY A 93 1.28 7.95 9.25
N LEU A 94 2.06 8.25 10.29
CA LEU A 94 2.26 9.61 10.78
C LEU A 94 2.88 10.51 9.71
N ALA A 95 3.95 10.08 9.05
CA ALA A 95 4.58 10.83 7.96
C ALA A 95 3.59 11.15 6.83
N ALA A 96 2.72 10.19 6.47
CA ALA A 96 1.68 10.40 5.47
C ALA A 96 0.59 11.38 5.94
N THR A 97 0.24 11.41 7.23
CA THR A 97 -0.69 12.41 7.77
C THR A 97 -0.08 13.81 7.87
N LEU A 98 1.22 13.89 8.22
CA LEU A 98 1.98 15.14 8.29
C LEU A 98 2.18 15.79 6.92
N SER A 99 2.31 15.02 5.85
CA SER A 99 2.42 15.59 4.49
C SER A 99 1.14 16.29 4.02
N LEU A 100 -0.01 15.99 4.64
CA LEU A 100 -1.30 16.61 4.35
C LEU A 100 -1.62 17.83 5.22
N LEU A 101 -0.84 18.08 6.28
CA LEU A 101 -1.00 19.24 7.17
C LEU A 101 -1.10 20.58 6.41
N PRO A 102 -0.27 20.86 5.38
CA PRO A 102 -0.32 22.13 4.65
C PRO A 102 -1.68 22.40 4.00
N PHE A 103 -2.40 21.35 3.57
CA PHE A 103 -3.74 21.47 2.98
C PHE A 103 -4.80 21.88 4.02
N PHE A 104 -4.61 21.52 5.28
CA PHE A 104 -5.51 21.92 6.36
C PHE A 104 -5.28 23.36 6.81
N PHE A 105 -4.02 23.79 6.87
CA PHE A 105 -3.63 25.15 7.26
C PHE A 105 -3.86 26.21 6.17
N GLY A 106 -3.85 25.83 4.89
CA GLY A 106 -4.15 26.76 3.79
C GLY A 106 -5.60 27.26 3.85
N ASN A 107 -5.82 28.58 3.84
CA ASN A 107 -7.16 29.18 3.87
C ASN A 107 -7.89 29.18 2.51
N GLU A 108 -7.23 28.72 1.45
CA GLU A 108 -7.78 28.81 0.08
C GLU A 108 -8.84 27.75 -0.23
N ILE A 109 -8.94 26.69 0.59
CA ILE A 109 -9.83 25.55 0.35
C ILE A 109 -11.07 25.67 1.23
N GLU A 110 -12.24 25.51 0.62
CA GLU A 110 -13.53 25.52 1.31
C GLU A 110 -13.59 24.46 2.43
N TYR A 111 -14.25 24.82 3.53
CA TYR A 111 -14.39 23.96 4.72
C TYR A 111 -14.98 22.58 4.41
N VAL A 112 -15.92 22.50 3.46
CA VAL A 112 -16.59 21.26 3.06
C VAL A 112 -15.58 20.25 2.50
N TYR A 113 -14.68 20.69 1.61
CA TYR A 113 -13.64 19.84 1.02
C TYR A 113 -12.64 19.35 2.07
N LYS A 114 -12.24 20.21 3.01
CA LYS A 114 -11.35 19.81 4.11
C LYS A 114 -11.95 18.69 4.95
N ARG A 115 -13.25 18.78 5.28
CA ARG A 115 -13.95 17.72 6.02
C ARG A 115 -14.07 16.43 5.24
N LEU A 116 -14.38 16.51 3.95
CA LEU A 116 -14.53 15.34 3.09
C LEU A 116 -13.19 14.61 2.94
N LEU A 117 -12.10 15.37 2.77
CA LEU A 117 -10.74 14.82 2.71
C LEU A 117 -10.34 14.18 4.05
N ALA A 118 -10.58 14.82 5.18
CA ALA A 118 -10.32 14.24 6.50
C ALA A 118 -11.13 12.95 6.73
N ALA A 119 -12.41 12.95 6.40
CA ALA A 119 -13.28 11.78 6.53
C ALA A 119 -12.80 10.62 5.64
N SER A 120 -12.45 10.90 4.38
CA SER A 120 -11.87 9.93 3.46
C SER A 120 -10.57 9.32 3.99
N MET A 121 -9.69 10.13 4.60
CA MET A 121 -8.43 9.66 5.16
C MET A 121 -8.65 8.75 6.37
N ILE A 122 -9.53 9.12 7.29
CA ILE A 122 -9.86 8.30 8.45
C ILE A 122 -10.49 6.98 8.00
N LEU A 123 -11.48 7.05 7.10
CA LEU A 123 -12.18 5.87 6.59
C LEU A 123 -11.23 4.91 5.87
N SER A 124 -10.38 5.42 4.96
CA SER A 124 -9.40 4.60 4.24
C SER A 124 -8.38 3.96 5.20
N THR A 125 -7.89 4.70 6.19
CA THR A 125 -6.95 4.15 7.19
C THR A 125 -7.59 3.00 7.98
N ILE A 126 -8.83 3.16 8.44
CA ILE A 126 -9.54 2.10 9.18
C ILE A 126 -9.82 0.89 8.28
N LEU A 127 -10.33 1.12 7.07
CA LEU A 127 -10.64 0.03 6.14
C LEU A 127 -9.39 -0.75 5.75
N ILE A 128 -8.28 -0.08 5.45
CA ILE A 128 -7.06 -0.75 4.99
C ILE A 128 -6.38 -1.53 6.12
N ASN A 129 -6.31 -0.97 7.33
CA ASN A 129 -5.59 -1.61 8.43
C ASN A 129 -6.42 -2.64 9.20
N PHE A 130 -7.74 -2.48 9.24
CA PHE A 130 -8.61 -3.34 10.06
C PHE A 130 -9.75 -3.96 9.24
N GLY A 131 -10.43 -3.18 8.40
CA GLY A 131 -11.59 -3.64 7.64
C GLY A 131 -11.28 -4.78 6.67
N PHE A 132 -10.38 -4.56 5.71
CA PHE A 132 -10.00 -5.57 4.72
C PHE A 132 -9.33 -6.79 5.34
N PRO A 133 -8.38 -6.67 6.29
CA PRO A 133 -7.81 -7.85 6.95
C PRO A 133 -8.87 -8.67 7.68
N TYR A 134 -9.82 -8.03 8.36
CA TYR A 134 -10.93 -8.73 9.01
C TYR A 134 -11.84 -9.43 7.99
N LEU A 135 -12.20 -8.74 6.90
CA LEU A 135 -13.00 -9.32 5.82
C LEU A 135 -12.31 -10.54 5.21
N PHE A 136 -11.02 -10.43 4.89
CA PHE A 136 -10.24 -11.54 4.34
C PHE A 136 -10.11 -12.70 5.33
N TYR A 137 -9.92 -12.41 6.62
CA TYR A 137 -9.93 -13.44 7.66
C TYR A 137 -11.25 -14.21 7.70
N ARG A 138 -12.39 -13.51 7.61
CA ARG A 138 -13.73 -14.12 7.54
C ARG A 138 -13.94 -14.92 6.25
N MET A 139 -13.44 -14.43 5.13
CA MET A 139 -13.53 -15.17 3.86
C MET A 139 -12.67 -16.45 3.90
N GLN A 140 -11.54 -16.41 4.60
CA GLN A 140 -10.65 -17.57 4.72
C GLN A 140 -11.28 -18.71 5.53
N SER A 141 -12.16 -18.43 6.50
CA SER A 141 -12.89 -19.49 7.22
C SER A 141 -13.94 -20.21 6.37
N ILE A 142 -14.42 -19.57 5.29
CA ILE A 142 -15.42 -20.15 4.37
C ILE A 142 -14.74 -20.91 3.23
N LYS A 143 -13.44 -20.68 3.01
CA LYS A 143 -12.70 -21.35 1.94
C LYS A 143 -12.49 -22.83 2.29
N SER A 144 -13.24 -23.71 1.64
CA SER A 144 -12.95 -25.14 1.63
C SER A 144 -11.63 -25.36 0.88
N ASN A 145 -10.57 -25.72 1.61
CA ASN A 145 -9.33 -26.17 0.96
C ASN A 145 -9.59 -27.56 0.36
N ILE A 146 -9.49 -27.64 -0.97
CA ILE A 146 -9.43 -28.91 -1.68
C ILE A 146 -8.08 -29.53 -1.31
N LYS A 147 -8.11 -30.57 -0.47
CA LYS A 147 -6.91 -31.34 -0.16
C LYS A 147 -6.55 -32.16 -1.39
N GLY A 148 -5.54 -31.70 -2.13
CA GLY A 148 -5.00 -32.45 -3.25
C GLY A 148 -4.16 -33.63 -2.75
N PRO A 149 -3.89 -34.64 -3.58
CA PRO A 149 -2.98 -35.74 -3.25
C PRO A 149 -1.51 -35.31 -3.06
N TRP A 150 -1.24 -34.01 -3.18
CA TRP A 150 0.07 -33.36 -3.05
C TRP A 150 0.18 -32.46 -1.80
N ASP A 151 -0.87 -32.39 -0.96
CA ASP A 151 -0.78 -31.68 0.32
C ASP A 151 0.19 -32.41 1.25
N GLU A 152 0.98 -31.65 2.02
CA GLU A 152 1.97 -32.19 2.94
C GLU A 152 1.31 -33.20 3.90
N ALA A 153 1.83 -34.43 3.89
CA ALA A 153 1.33 -35.50 4.75
C ALA A 153 1.46 -35.06 6.21
N ILE A 154 0.33 -35.04 6.91
CA ILE A 154 0.30 -34.78 8.35
C ILE A 154 0.87 -36.02 9.02
N ILE A 155 2.13 -35.95 9.47
CA ILE A 155 2.76 -37.03 10.24
C ILE A 155 2.14 -36.99 11.64
N GLN A 156 1.39 -38.04 11.99
CA GLN A 156 0.78 -38.23 13.31
C GLN A 156 1.76 -38.93 14.26
#